data_AF-A0A3D4USN9-F1
#
_entry.id   AF-A0A3D4USN9-F1
#
_cell.length_a   1.000
_cell.length_b   1.000
_cell.length_c   1.000
_cell.angle_alpha   90.00
_cell.angle_beta   90.00
_cell.angle_gamma   90.00
#
_symmetry.space_group_name_H-M   'P 1'
#
loop_
_entity.id
_entity.type
_entity.pdbx_description
1 polymer ?
#
loop_
_entity_poly.entity_id
_entity_poly.type
_entity_poly.pdbx_seq_one_letter_code
_entity_poly.pdbx_strand_id
1 'polypeptide(L)'
;MDPAGIEYIGPYFIADNQPYSGFGPGDEQVALLIYKDPDNTNIPKQKTSLYDSLPKSTDVRNINYPNVFKPTPIDDDYQNTFIKRYFITKKNDPSLIIEVSAEEYSRIQGGNLNQFYSGISLDWKISGPKEDRINTNGLEELGVVNTNYRMLTLMEDDMPGISRRLQNLLDLSIYPGFVSYNFVHNSLQ
;
A
#
# COMPACT_ATOMS: atom_id res chain seq x y z
N MET A 1 9.68 41.49 20.82
CA MET A 1 9.24 41.76 19.44
C MET A 1 8.45 43.05 19.40
N ASP A 2 8.51 43.77 18.29
CA ASP A 2 7.58 44.86 18.02
C ASP A 2 6.18 44.30 17.68
N PRO A 3 5.14 45.16 17.55
CA PRO A 3 3.80 44.73 17.19
C PRO A 3 3.68 44.09 15.79
N ALA A 4 4.70 44.23 14.93
CA ALA A 4 4.75 43.60 13.62
C ALA A 4 5.38 42.19 13.67
N GLY A 5 5.77 41.71 14.85
CA GLY A 5 6.38 40.39 15.04
C GLY A 5 7.87 40.34 14.67
N ILE A 6 8.52 41.49 14.50
CA ILE A 6 9.94 41.59 14.23
C ILE A 6 10.69 41.63 15.57
N GLU A 7 11.84 40.97 15.61
CA GLU A 7 12.72 41.06 16.78
C GLU A 7 13.16 42.51 17.00
N TYR A 8 12.89 43.01 18.20
CA TYR A 8 13.27 44.36 18.57
C TYR A 8 14.70 44.33 19.11
N ILE A 9 15.60 45.08 18.48
CA ILE A 9 16.98 45.24 18.91
C ILE A 9 17.20 46.72 19.24
N GLY A 10 17.25 47.05 20.52
CA GLY A 10 17.43 48.42 20.98
C GLY A 10 17.23 48.59 22.49
N PRO A 11 17.44 49.80 23.01
CA PRO A 11 17.14 50.15 24.39
C PRO A 11 15.66 49.91 24.71
N TYR A 12 15.37 49.35 25.88
CA TYR A 12 14.02 49.17 26.38
C TYR A 12 13.97 49.43 27.88
N PHE A 13 12.77 49.69 28.40
CA PHE A 13 12.53 49.80 29.83
C PHE A 13 11.23 49.07 30.23
N ILE A 14 11.07 48.78 31.52
CA ILE A 14 9.89 48.11 32.06
C ILE A 14 9.03 49.13 32.83
N ALA A 15 7.75 49.21 32.50
CA ALA A 15 6.74 49.95 33.27
C ALA A 15 5.50 49.05 33.42
N ASP A 16 4.88 49.03 34.61
CA ASP A 16 3.71 48.19 34.90
C ASP A 16 3.88 46.71 34.49
N ASN A 17 5.10 46.18 34.66
CA ASN A 17 5.47 44.81 34.31
C ASN A 17 5.35 44.49 32.79
N GLN A 18 5.31 45.53 31.95
CA GLN A 18 5.30 45.45 30.49
C GLN A 18 6.57 46.15 29.92
N PRO A 19 7.23 45.57 28.91
CA PRO A 19 8.37 46.20 28.27
C PRO A 19 7.95 47.22 27.21
N TYR A 20 8.64 48.36 27.16
CA TYR A 20 8.45 49.44 26.17
C TYR A 20 9.77 49.78 25.49
N SER A 21 9.71 50.16 24.22
CA SER A 21 10.88 50.63 23.47
C SER A 21 11.41 51.97 24.01
N GLY A 22 12.72 52.18 23.94
CA GLY A 22 13.37 53.45 24.30
C GLY A 22 14.04 53.42 25.68
N PHE A 23 14.63 54.57 26.06
CA PHE A 23 15.43 54.69 27.29
C PHE A 23 14.61 55.03 28.55
N GLY A 24 13.33 55.38 28.41
CA GLY A 24 12.47 55.78 29.51
C GLY A 24 11.17 56.43 29.01
N PRO A 25 10.29 56.86 29.93
CA PRO A 25 9.00 57.42 29.56
C PRO A 25 9.15 58.74 28.79
N GLY A 26 8.67 58.76 27.54
CA GLY A 26 8.61 59.91 26.63
C GLY A 26 7.53 59.73 25.53
N ASP A 27 7.36 60.70 24.65
CA ASP A 27 6.14 60.80 23.81
C ASP A 27 6.04 59.84 22.60
N GLU A 28 7.01 58.98 22.34
CA GLU A 28 6.88 57.93 21.32
C GLU A 28 7.47 56.62 21.83
N GLN A 29 6.59 55.72 22.30
CA GLN A 29 6.96 54.41 22.79
C GLN A 29 6.08 53.35 22.16
N VAL A 30 6.68 52.20 21.88
CA VAL A 30 5.98 51.03 21.38
C VAL A 30 6.04 49.96 22.46
N ALA A 31 4.88 49.44 22.85
CA ALA A 31 4.81 48.29 23.74
C ALA A 31 5.44 47.08 23.03
N LEU A 32 6.37 46.42 23.72
CA LEU A 32 7.06 45.25 23.21
C LEU A 32 6.37 43.97 23.69
N LEU A 33 6.32 42.96 22.84
CA LEU A 33 5.88 41.62 23.22
C LEU A 33 7.08 40.79 23.67
N ILE A 34 7.01 40.21 24.87
CA ILE A 34 8.01 39.24 25.36
C ILE A 34 7.86 37.96 24.55
N TYR A 35 8.89 37.60 23.78
CA TYR A 35 8.93 36.29 23.15
C TYR A 35 9.07 35.22 24.22
N LYS A 36 8.14 34.28 24.24
CA LYS A 36 8.24 33.07 25.04
C LYS A 36 8.44 31.91 24.09
N ASP A 37 9.61 31.28 24.18
CA ASP A 37 9.86 30.04 23.45
C ASP A 37 8.83 28.98 23.90
N PRO A 38 7.98 28.48 22.98
CA PRO A 38 6.96 27.47 23.32
C PRO A 38 7.55 26.13 23.77
N ASP A 39 8.86 25.88 23.56
CA ASP A 39 9.56 24.70 24.07
C ASP A 39 10.21 24.94 25.44
N ASN A 40 10.37 26.19 25.87
CA ASN A 40 10.95 26.57 27.18
C ASN A 40 9.92 27.18 28.14
N THR A 41 8.63 26.94 27.90
CA THR A 41 7.55 27.36 28.78
C THR A 41 6.77 26.16 29.32
N ASN A 42 6.44 26.19 30.62
CA ASN A 42 5.48 25.28 31.25
C ASN A 42 4.03 25.61 30.84
N ILE A 43 3.79 25.99 29.58
CA ILE A 43 2.44 26.13 29.05
C ILE A 43 1.98 24.71 28.68
N PRO A 44 0.87 24.21 29.24
CA PRO A 44 0.33 22.93 28.82
C PRO A 44 0.02 23.02 27.33
N LYS A 45 0.76 22.29 26.50
CA LYS A 45 0.46 22.13 25.07
C LYS A 45 -0.90 21.45 24.99
N GLN A 46 -1.98 22.23 24.90
CA GLN A 46 -3.30 21.68 24.62
C GLN A 46 -3.21 20.93 23.29
N LYS A 47 -3.61 19.66 23.29
CA LYS A 47 -3.77 18.88 22.05
C LYS A 47 -4.88 19.52 21.23
N THR A 48 -4.54 20.39 20.30
CA THR A 48 -5.52 21.12 19.47
C THR A 48 -5.89 20.37 18.19
N SER A 49 -5.20 19.27 17.89
CA SER A 49 -5.41 18.50 16.66
C SER A 49 -5.47 16.99 16.92
N LEU A 50 -6.24 16.27 16.08
CA LEU A 50 -6.24 14.80 16.03
C LEU A 50 -4.81 14.26 15.80
N TYR A 51 -3.97 15.03 15.12
CA TYR A 51 -2.56 14.74 14.88
C TYR A 51 -1.74 14.57 16.18
N ASP A 52 -2.03 15.33 17.25
CA ASP A 52 -1.34 15.21 18.54
C ASP A 52 -1.70 13.94 19.34
N SER A 53 -2.78 13.26 18.91
CA SER A 53 -3.22 11.99 19.46
C SER A 53 -2.65 10.78 18.72
N LEU A 54 -2.02 10.99 17.56
CA LEU A 54 -1.38 9.91 16.82
C LEU A 54 -0.15 9.40 17.60
N PRO A 55 0.12 8.07 17.57
CA PRO A 55 1.33 7.52 18.16
C PRO A 55 2.56 8.15 17.51
N LYS A 56 3.33 8.94 18.28
CA LYS A 56 4.52 9.65 17.76
C LYS A 56 5.71 8.73 17.50
N SER A 57 5.63 7.47 17.94
CA SER A 57 6.58 6.41 17.61
C SER A 57 5.86 5.09 17.39
N THR A 58 5.22 4.94 16.23
CA THR A 58 5.18 3.59 15.65
C THR A 58 6.61 3.30 15.21
N ASP A 59 7.23 2.24 15.70
CA ASP A 59 8.55 1.81 15.22
C ASP A 59 8.42 1.37 13.74
N VAL A 60 8.51 2.34 12.84
CA VAL A 60 8.46 2.15 11.39
C VAL A 60 9.72 1.48 10.84
N ARG A 61 10.77 1.30 11.68
CA ARG A 61 12.04 0.70 11.26
C ARG A 61 11.96 -0.83 11.14
N ASN A 62 10.96 -1.44 11.78
CA ASN A 62 10.71 -2.90 11.74
C ASN A 62 9.46 -3.27 10.91
N ILE A 63 9.13 -2.48 9.87
CA ILE A 63 8.10 -2.89 8.91
C ILE A 63 8.67 -4.03 8.05
N ASN A 64 8.28 -5.26 8.37
CA ASN A 64 8.62 -6.43 7.57
C ASN A 64 7.82 -6.39 6.25
N TYR A 65 8.47 -5.89 5.20
CA TYR A 65 7.91 -5.84 3.85
C TYR A 65 7.58 -7.24 3.35
N PRO A 66 6.54 -7.38 2.50
CA PRO A 66 6.21 -8.68 1.96
C PRO A 66 7.35 -9.27 1.12
N ASN A 67 7.64 -10.55 1.35
CA ASN A 67 8.65 -11.27 0.59
C ASN A 67 8.08 -11.78 -0.74
N VAL A 68 8.75 -11.44 -1.85
CA VAL A 68 8.40 -11.96 -3.18
C VAL A 68 8.70 -13.45 -3.23
N PHE A 69 7.74 -14.22 -3.71
CA PHE A 69 7.84 -15.67 -3.82
C PHE A 69 7.22 -16.13 -5.15
N LYS A 70 7.90 -17.05 -5.84
CA LYS A 70 7.33 -17.76 -6.99
C LYS A 70 7.26 -19.25 -6.65
N PRO A 71 6.07 -19.88 -6.68
CA PRO A 71 5.94 -21.29 -6.33
C PRO A 71 6.66 -22.17 -7.36
N THR A 72 7.20 -23.28 -6.88
CA THR A 72 7.80 -24.33 -7.71
C THR A 72 6.89 -25.55 -7.59
N PRO A 73 6.16 -25.94 -8.65
CA PRO A 73 5.29 -27.11 -8.61
C PRO A 73 6.06 -28.38 -8.27
N ILE A 74 5.40 -29.28 -7.55
CA ILE A 74 5.85 -30.65 -7.32
C ILE A 74 4.99 -31.64 -8.13
N ASP A 75 5.41 -32.90 -8.21
CA ASP A 75 4.71 -33.93 -8.99
C ASP A 75 3.23 -34.07 -8.57
N ASP A 76 2.94 -33.98 -7.28
CA ASP A 76 1.58 -34.02 -6.75
C ASP A 76 0.70 -32.88 -7.26
N ASP A 77 1.26 -31.68 -7.50
CA ASP A 77 0.50 -30.56 -8.07
C ASP A 77 0.06 -30.88 -9.51
N TYR A 78 0.92 -31.54 -10.29
CA TYR A 78 0.58 -31.96 -11.65
C TYR A 78 -0.47 -33.07 -11.66
N GLN A 79 -0.52 -33.93 -10.63
CA GLN A 79 -1.61 -34.90 -10.45
C GLN A 79 -2.92 -34.23 -10.05
N ASN A 80 -2.87 -33.22 -9.17
CA ASN A 80 -4.03 -32.43 -8.75
C ASN A 80 -4.47 -31.41 -9.81
N THR A 81 -3.67 -31.21 -10.85
CA THR A 81 -3.88 -30.32 -12.00
C THR A 81 -3.88 -28.82 -11.71
N PHE A 82 -3.88 -28.42 -10.44
CA PHE A 82 -3.90 -27.03 -9.99
C PHE A 82 -2.84 -26.79 -8.92
N ILE A 83 -2.33 -25.56 -8.89
CA ILE A 83 -1.53 -25.02 -7.80
C ILE A 83 -2.18 -23.74 -7.29
N LYS A 84 -2.20 -23.55 -5.96
CA LYS A 84 -2.73 -22.33 -5.35
C LYS A 84 -1.65 -21.26 -5.30
N ARG A 85 -1.93 -20.09 -5.89
CA ARG A 85 -1.04 -18.92 -5.91
C ARG A 85 -1.64 -17.80 -5.08
N TYR A 86 -0.78 -17.00 -4.46
CA TYR A 86 -1.21 -15.93 -3.56
C TYR A 86 -0.61 -14.60 -4.01
N PHE A 87 -1.46 -13.60 -4.14
CA PHE A 87 -1.06 -12.27 -4.57
C PHE A 87 -1.53 -11.24 -3.57
N ILE A 88 -0.73 -10.19 -3.40
CA ILE A 88 -1.10 -9.02 -2.61
C ILE A 88 -0.76 -7.73 -3.37
N THR A 89 -1.45 -6.66 -3.01
CA THR A 89 -1.19 -5.31 -3.50
C THR A 89 -1.38 -4.31 -2.36
N LYS A 90 -0.71 -3.17 -2.43
CA LYS A 90 -0.92 -2.09 -1.46
C LYS A 90 -2.24 -1.40 -1.77
N LYS A 91 -3.07 -1.17 -0.75
CA LYS A 91 -4.37 -0.48 -0.93
C LYS A 91 -4.22 0.94 -1.47
N ASN A 92 -3.12 1.61 -1.17
CA ASN A 92 -2.81 2.96 -1.66
C ASN A 92 -1.95 2.98 -2.94
N ASP A 93 -1.51 1.80 -3.43
CA ASP A 93 -0.78 1.64 -4.69
C ASP A 93 -1.17 0.30 -5.32
N PRO A 94 -2.38 0.21 -5.92
CA PRO A 94 -2.91 -1.03 -6.45
C PRO A 94 -2.13 -1.52 -7.68
N SER A 95 -1.28 -0.67 -8.28
CA SER A 95 -0.52 -0.98 -9.50
C SER A 95 0.57 -2.02 -9.29
N LEU A 96 1.06 -2.17 -8.06
CA LEU A 96 2.13 -3.10 -7.69
C LEU A 96 1.57 -4.39 -7.11
N ILE A 97 1.40 -5.39 -7.97
CA ILE A 97 0.98 -6.74 -7.58
C ILE A 97 2.20 -7.64 -7.39
N ILE A 98 2.32 -8.20 -6.19
CA ILE A 98 3.41 -9.12 -5.83
C ILE A 98 2.85 -10.49 -5.47
N GLU A 99 3.58 -11.52 -5.87
CA GLU A 99 3.29 -12.91 -5.54
C GLU A 99 4.03 -13.25 -4.25
N VAL A 100 3.35 -13.90 -3.32
CA VAL A 100 3.86 -14.23 -1.98
C VAL A 100 3.59 -15.70 -1.64
N SER A 101 4.26 -16.24 -0.63
CA SER A 101 4.00 -17.61 -0.18
C SER A 101 2.66 -17.71 0.58
N ALA A 102 2.17 -18.92 0.80
CA ALA A 102 0.95 -19.15 1.57
C ALA A 102 1.08 -18.65 3.03
N GLU A 103 2.24 -18.87 3.64
CA GLU A 103 2.56 -18.41 4.99
C GLU A 103 2.58 -16.88 5.07
N GLU A 104 3.22 -16.24 4.08
CA GLU A 104 3.33 -14.79 4.02
C GLU A 104 1.97 -14.13 3.74
N TYR A 105 1.17 -14.72 2.85
CA TYR A 105 -0.21 -14.30 2.62
C TYR A 105 -1.03 -14.36 3.91
N SER A 106 -0.94 -15.47 4.63
CA SER A 106 -1.68 -15.69 5.89
C SER A 106 -1.24 -14.70 6.97
N ARG A 107 0.07 -14.44 7.08
CA ARG A 107 0.64 -13.44 7.99
C ARG A 107 0.11 -12.04 7.71
N ILE A 108 -0.03 -11.67 6.44
CA ILE A 108 -0.48 -10.34 6.02
C ILE A 108 -1.98 -10.19 6.19
N GLN A 109 -2.78 -11.11 5.65
CA GLN A 109 -4.24 -11.03 5.66
C GLN A 109 -4.83 -11.28 7.06
N GLY A 110 -4.20 -12.13 7.87
CA GLY A 110 -4.60 -12.40 9.25
C GLY A 110 -4.02 -11.45 10.31
N GLY A 111 -3.12 -10.54 9.92
CA GLY A 111 -2.42 -9.64 10.83
C GLY A 111 -2.76 -8.16 10.62
N ASN A 112 -2.06 -7.28 11.34
CA ASN A 112 -2.26 -5.82 11.26
C ASN A 112 -1.93 -5.22 9.86
N LEU A 113 -1.23 -5.98 9.01
CA LEU A 113 -0.88 -5.54 7.65
C LEU A 113 -2.07 -5.57 6.69
N ASN A 114 -3.16 -6.28 7.02
CA ASN A 114 -4.38 -6.30 6.20
C ASN A 114 -5.03 -4.91 6.03
N GLN A 115 -4.69 -3.94 6.89
CA GLN A 115 -5.15 -2.56 6.78
C GLN A 115 -4.45 -1.83 5.62
N PHE A 116 -3.25 -2.29 5.22
CA PHE A 116 -2.43 -1.68 4.18
C PHE A 116 -2.40 -2.48 2.89
N TYR A 117 -2.68 -3.79 2.94
CA TYR A 117 -2.62 -4.68 1.80
C TYR A 117 -3.96 -5.37 1.55
N SER A 118 -4.34 -5.49 0.29
CA SER A 118 -5.39 -6.41 -0.18
C SER A 118 -4.73 -7.65 -0.77
N GLY A 119 -5.40 -8.80 -0.68
CA GLY A 119 -4.88 -10.05 -1.21
C GLY A 119 -5.94 -10.90 -1.89
N ILE A 120 -5.52 -11.69 -2.86
CA ILE A 120 -6.32 -12.73 -3.50
C ILE A 120 -5.56 -14.06 -3.50
N SER A 121 -6.31 -15.16 -3.57
CA SER A 121 -5.76 -16.49 -3.87
C SER A 121 -6.36 -17.01 -5.17
N LEU A 122 -5.54 -17.65 -6.00
CA LEU A 122 -5.90 -18.11 -7.33
C LEU A 122 -5.56 -19.60 -7.48
N ASP A 123 -6.54 -20.40 -7.87
CA ASP A 123 -6.29 -21.78 -8.30
C ASP A 123 -5.84 -21.77 -9.75
N TRP A 124 -4.55 -21.98 -9.95
CA TRP A 124 -3.88 -21.89 -11.24
C TRP A 124 -3.73 -23.29 -11.84
N LYS A 125 -4.34 -23.53 -13.00
CA LYS A 125 -4.28 -24.83 -13.68
C LYS A 125 -2.90 -25.01 -14.31
N ILE A 126 -2.28 -26.16 -14.08
CA ILE A 126 -0.91 -26.47 -14.57
C ILE A 126 -0.83 -27.78 -15.36
N SER A 127 -1.87 -28.62 -15.34
CA SER A 127 -1.95 -29.83 -16.16
C SER A 127 -3.37 -30.09 -16.68
N GLY A 128 -3.48 -31.04 -17.60
CA GLY A 128 -4.67 -31.27 -18.42
C GLY A 128 -4.44 -30.88 -19.88
N PRO A 129 -5.47 -30.87 -20.72
CA PRO A 129 -5.34 -30.41 -22.09
C PRO A 129 -4.94 -28.92 -22.15
N LYS A 130 -4.30 -28.52 -23.25
CA LYS A 130 -3.86 -27.12 -23.41
C LYS A 130 -5.05 -26.17 -23.53
N GLU A 131 -5.99 -26.53 -24.39
CA GLU A 131 -7.25 -25.81 -24.65
C GLU A 131 -8.43 -26.72 -24.30
N ASP A 132 -9.61 -26.13 -24.08
CA ASP A 132 -10.86 -26.85 -23.88
C ASP A 132 -11.13 -27.81 -25.06
N ARG A 133 -11.52 -29.04 -24.76
CA ARG A 133 -11.83 -30.05 -25.79
C ARG A 133 -12.91 -31.01 -25.33
N ILE A 134 -13.58 -31.64 -26.28
CA ILE A 134 -14.45 -32.79 -26.01
C ILE A 134 -13.61 -34.07 -26.09
N ASN A 135 -13.66 -34.89 -25.06
CA ASN A 135 -12.93 -36.16 -25.04
C ASN A 135 -13.67 -37.27 -25.78
N THR A 136 -13.05 -38.44 -25.85
CA THR A 136 -13.59 -39.60 -26.58
C THR A 136 -14.94 -40.10 -26.05
N ASN A 137 -15.29 -39.74 -24.81
CA ASN A 137 -16.56 -40.09 -24.18
C ASN A 137 -17.62 -38.99 -24.36
N GLY A 138 -17.33 -37.94 -25.12
CA GLY A 138 -18.24 -36.81 -25.34
C GLY A 138 -18.28 -35.81 -24.18
N LEU A 139 -17.37 -35.91 -23.20
CA LEU A 139 -17.31 -35.01 -22.05
C LEU A 139 -16.35 -33.85 -22.31
N GLU A 140 -16.70 -32.67 -21.80
CA GLU A 140 -15.83 -31.49 -21.84
C GLU A 140 -14.66 -31.65 -20.87
N GLU A 141 -13.44 -31.51 -21.38
CA GLU A 141 -12.20 -31.39 -20.60
C GLU A 141 -11.72 -29.94 -20.67
N LEU A 142 -11.63 -29.30 -19.51
CA LEU A 142 -11.19 -27.91 -19.41
C LEU A 142 -9.68 -27.78 -19.64
N GLY A 143 -9.31 -26.86 -20.52
CA GLY A 143 -7.96 -26.53 -20.89
C GLY A 143 -7.24 -25.67 -19.87
N VAL A 144 -5.91 -25.79 -19.81
CA VAL A 144 -5.03 -24.94 -18.99
C VAL A 144 -5.23 -23.46 -19.34
N VAL A 145 -5.14 -23.12 -20.63
CA VAL A 145 -5.21 -21.74 -21.10
C VAL A 145 -6.58 -21.12 -20.81
N ASN A 146 -7.67 -21.79 -21.19
CA ASN A 146 -9.02 -21.25 -21.03
C ASN A 146 -9.40 -21.14 -19.55
N THR A 147 -9.05 -22.12 -18.71
CA THR A 147 -9.30 -22.06 -17.27
C THR A 147 -8.58 -20.88 -16.65
N ASN A 148 -7.28 -20.74 -16.89
CA ASN A 148 -6.48 -19.64 -16.33
C ASN A 148 -6.96 -18.28 -16.81
N TYR A 149 -7.34 -18.14 -18.09
CA TYR A 149 -7.93 -16.91 -18.62
C TYR A 149 -9.25 -16.53 -17.92
N ARG A 150 -10.17 -17.50 -17.77
CA ARG A 150 -11.46 -17.28 -17.07
C ARG A 150 -11.21 -16.85 -15.63
N MET A 151 -10.28 -17.51 -14.94
CA MET A 151 -9.95 -17.18 -13.56
C MET A 151 -9.35 -15.77 -13.43
N LEU A 152 -8.42 -15.37 -14.31
CA LEU A 152 -7.88 -14.00 -14.31
C LEU A 152 -8.97 -12.96 -14.60
N THR A 153 -9.89 -13.27 -15.52
CA THR A 153 -11.01 -12.37 -15.85
C THR A 153 -11.92 -12.14 -14.64
N LEU A 154 -12.19 -13.19 -13.86
CA LEU A 154 -12.99 -13.09 -12.63
C LEU A 154 -12.25 -12.29 -11.54
N MET A 155 -10.94 -12.50 -11.39
CA MET A 155 -10.14 -11.85 -10.35
C MET A 155 -9.79 -10.40 -10.65
N GLU A 156 -10.07 -9.91 -11.87
CA GLU A 156 -9.80 -8.52 -12.24
C GLU A 156 -10.66 -7.51 -11.44
N ASP A 157 -11.84 -7.94 -10.97
CA ASP A 157 -12.71 -7.13 -10.09
C ASP A 157 -12.10 -6.98 -8.68
N ASP A 158 -11.61 -8.09 -8.12
CA ASP A 158 -10.99 -8.12 -6.79
C ASP A 158 -9.58 -7.53 -6.76
N MET A 159 -8.81 -7.71 -7.84
CA MET A 159 -7.43 -7.21 -7.99
C MET A 159 -7.16 -6.71 -9.41
N PRO A 160 -7.50 -5.44 -9.71
CA PRO A 160 -7.25 -4.85 -11.02
C PRO A 160 -5.77 -4.90 -11.41
N GLY A 161 -5.49 -5.37 -12.62
CA GLY A 161 -4.16 -5.56 -13.17
C GLY A 161 -3.57 -6.95 -12.99
N ILE A 162 -4.26 -7.88 -12.32
CA ILE A 162 -3.77 -9.26 -12.14
C ILE A 162 -3.53 -9.96 -13.48
N SER A 163 -4.40 -9.72 -14.47
CA SER A 163 -4.23 -10.20 -15.84
C SER A 163 -2.93 -9.73 -16.49
N ARG A 164 -2.50 -8.49 -16.24
CA ARG A 164 -1.21 -7.94 -16.70
C ARG A 164 -0.01 -8.53 -15.96
N ARG A 165 -0.20 -8.96 -14.71
CA ARG A 165 0.83 -9.61 -13.90
C ARG A 165 1.07 -11.06 -14.33
N LEU A 166 0.03 -11.74 -14.81
CA LEU A 166 0.05 -13.15 -15.23
C LEU A 166 -0.26 -13.32 -16.73
N GLN A 167 0.57 -12.71 -17.58
CA GLN A 167 0.39 -12.73 -19.04
C GLN A 167 0.58 -14.12 -19.66
N ASN A 168 1.39 -14.96 -19.02
CA ASN A 168 1.62 -16.32 -19.48
C ASN A 168 0.61 -17.28 -18.85
N LEU A 169 -0.43 -17.63 -19.60
CA LEU A 169 -1.47 -18.57 -19.16
C LEU A 169 -0.95 -20.00 -18.98
N LEU A 170 0.25 -20.30 -19.46
CA LEU A 170 0.93 -21.58 -19.33
C LEU A 170 2.06 -21.56 -18.28
N ASP A 171 2.22 -20.47 -17.52
CA ASP A 171 3.21 -20.39 -16.44
C ASP A 171 3.04 -21.58 -15.49
N LEU A 172 4.15 -22.21 -15.12
CA LEU A 172 4.21 -23.41 -14.27
C LEU A 172 3.57 -24.69 -14.84
N SER A 173 3.00 -24.65 -16.05
CA SER A 173 2.33 -25.79 -16.67
C SER A 173 3.30 -26.84 -17.23
N ILE A 174 2.77 -28.02 -17.56
CA ILE A 174 3.48 -29.10 -18.27
C ILE A 174 3.90 -28.73 -19.70
N TYR A 175 3.42 -27.61 -20.25
CA TYR A 175 3.69 -27.21 -21.62
C TYR A 175 4.93 -26.30 -21.70
N PRO A 176 5.88 -26.57 -22.62
CA PRO A 176 7.02 -25.69 -22.83
C PRO A 176 6.56 -24.40 -23.53
N GLY A 177 6.65 -23.25 -22.84
CA GLY A 177 6.63 -21.92 -23.46
C GLY A 177 5.32 -21.13 -23.38
N PHE A 178 5.49 -19.82 -23.60
CA PHE A 178 4.52 -18.74 -23.38
C PHE A 178 3.42 -18.70 -24.46
N VAL A 179 2.16 -18.57 -24.02
CA VAL A 179 1.06 -18.05 -24.85
C VAL A 179 0.60 -16.75 -24.21
N SER A 180 0.85 -15.62 -24.87
CA SER A 180 0.32 -14.30 -24.49
C SER A 180 -1.00 -14.07 -25.22
N TYR A 181 -2.10 -13.90 -24.50
CA TYR A 181 -3.38 -13.50 -25.09
C TYR A 181 -3.45 -11.98 -25.21
N ASN A 182 -3.73 -11.46 -26.40
CA ASN A 182 -3.97 -10.03 -26.59
C ASN A 182 -5.38 -9.69 -26.07
N PHE A 183 -5.48 -8.85 -25.04
CA PHE A 183 -6.75 -8.35 -24.51
C PHE A 183 -7.39 -7.37 -25.50
N VAL A 184 -8.15 -7.88 -26.47
CA VAL A 184 -8.96 -7.03 -27.34
C VAL A 184 -10.14 -6.50 -26.51
N HIS A 185 -10.08 -5.20 -26.20
CA HIS A 185 -11.23 -4.47 -25.66
C HIS A 185 -12.29 -4.39 -26.76
N ASN A 186 -13.31 -5.25 -26.69
CA ASN A 186 -14.55 -4.98 -27.39
C ASN A 186 -15.29 -3.89 -26.62
N SER A 187 -14.97 -2.63 -26.95
CA SER A 187 -15.91 -1.53 -26.75
C SER A 187 -17.16 -1.82 -27.57
N LEU A 188 -18.27 -2.02 -26.87
CA LEU A 188 -19.61 -2.16 -27.44
C LEU A 188 -19.87 -1.05 -28.46
N GLN A 189 -20.29 -1.43 -29.67
CA GLN A 189 -21.02 -0.57 -30.60
C GLN A 189 -22.50 -0.53 -30.21
#